data_AF-B7ZN87-F1
#
_entry.id   AF-B7ZN87-F1
#
_cell.length_a   1.000
_cell.length_b   1.000
_cell.length_c   1.000
_cell.angle_alpha   90.00
_cell.angle_beta   90.00
_cell.angle_gamma   90.00
#
_symmetry.space_group_name_H-M   'P 1'
#
loop_
_entity.id
_entity.type
_entity.pdbx_description
1 polymer ?
#
loop_
_entity_poly.entity_id
_entity_poly.type
_entity_poly.pdbx_seq_one_letter_code
_entity_poly.pdbx_strand_id
1 'polypeptide(L)'
;MISSKVAPGEEEQGESPSKVELGEAEEQREAPLEGQLEAVPLDEAGPSWTTGPPLERLPPLGQEAPPPRRCHTNCLEAPLSRGFQRFGATVGANPWLFLLGPALLTASLGTGLIFLPKEKENLEEQYTPIGSPAKAERRFVQGHFSTNDTYRFSASRTSSETNFASILVVSLANSLLEPEIFKEVSKLDQAVQALKVVQENGTQILYQEVCAKYKTLCVPPNPLLFSWQHNSSLNLSDLTFPIHNTPTQLIYLAGFFGGNVLGQMTGKSQRLVESRAMRLLYYLKTEDPEDSERSQAWLTHFLDHFNDMKSSLTLEEIEVVYFSSLSRQLEFEATSKTVIPLFHLAYILIILFAVVSCSRLDCIRNKMCVAVFGVFSVAMSVVSGFGLMLHLGVPFVIIVANSPFLILGVGVDDMFIMISAWQKTSLSESIRERLSNSYSKALLLEQINDSITALGKNLEM
;
A
#
# COMPACT_ATOMS: atom_id res chain seq x y z
N MET A 1 7.20 17.05 2.92
CA MET A 1 8.31 17.74 2.22
C MET A 1 9.47 17.84 3.21
N ILE A 2 10.44 16.92 3.15
CA ILE A 2 11.62 16.89 4.03
C ILE A 2 12.82 16.66 3.12
N SER A 3 13.88 17.45 3.29
CA SER A 3 15.08 17.42 2.44
C SER A 3 16.27 16.99 3.27
N SER A 4 16.87 15.85 2.94
CA SER A 4 18.11 15.40 3.57
C SER A 4 19.29 16.08 2.89
N LYS A 5 20.00 16.94 3.62
CA LYS A 5 21.31 17.48 3.23
C LYS A 5 22.40 16.75 3.98
N VAL A 6 23.31 16.13 3.25
CA VAL A 6 24.60 15.64 3.76
C VAL A 6 25.70 16.46 3.08
N ALA A 7 26.73 16.81 3.83
CA ALA A 7 27.93 17.52 3.36
C ALA A 7 29.19 16.85 3.97
N PRO A 8 30.38 16.97 3.34
CA PRO A 8 31.35 15.87 3.34
C PRO A 8 32.68 16.15 4.08
N GLY A 9 33.45 15.08 4.25
CA GLY A 9 34.84 15.04 4.73
C GLY A 9 35.14 13.67 5.38
N GLU A 10 36.33 13.07 5.30
CA GLU A 10 37.55 13.36 4.52
C GLU A 10 38.21 12.02 4.09
N GLU A 11 39.25 12.04 3.26
CA GLU A 11 40.00 10.84 2.84
C GLU A 11 41.12 10.47 3.82
N GLU A 12 41.39 9.18 4.02
CA GLU A 12 42.76 8.70 4.28
C GLU A 12 42.98 7.27 3.76
N GLN A 13 44.24 6.87 3.56
CA GLN A 13 44.66 5.68 2.80
C GLN A 13 45.19 4.58 3.73
N GLY A 14 45.06 3.28 3.35
CA GLY A 14 45.81 2.24 4.07
C GLY A 14 45.44 0.76 3.86
N GLU A 15 45.93 0.19 2.76
CA GLU A 15 46.44 -1.21 2.69
C GLU A 15 45.47 -2.41 2.85
N SER A 16 45.86 -3.57 2.30
CA SER A 16 45.07 -4.81 2.23
C SER A 16 45.87 -5.99 2.80
N PRO A 17 45.23 -7.12 3.14
CA PRO A 17 45.46 -8.27 2.25
C PRO A 17 44.28 -9.24 2.04
N SER A 18 44.18 -9.72 0.80
CA SER A 18 43.86 -11.11 0.41
C SER A 18 42.52 -11.74 0.82
N LYS A 19 41.64 -11.94 -0.17
CA LYS A 19 40.60 -12.99 -0.15
C LYS A 19 40.65 -13.81 -1.45
N VAL A 20 40.31 -15.09 -1.37
CA VAL A 20 40.46 -16.10 -2.43
C VAL A 20 39.44 -15.92 -3.56
N GLU A 21 39.88 -16.20 -4.79
CA GLU A 21 39.06 -16.19 -6.01
C GLU A 21 38.00 -17.30 -6.04
N LEU A 22 36.84 -16.98 -6.62
CA LEU A 22 36.06 -17.88 -7.46
C LEU A 22 35.41 -17.01 -8.55
N GLY A 23 35.61 -17.31 -9.82
CA GLY A 23 35.23 -16.42 -10.93
C GLY A 23 33.94 -16.84 -11.65
N GLU A 24 33.20 -15.85 -12.14
CA GLU A 24 32.16 -15.99 -13.17
C GLU A 24 32.38 -14.94 -14.28
N ALA A 25 31.77 -15.14 -15.44
CA ALA A 25 32.09 -14.39 -16.67
C ALA A 25 31.32 -13.05 -16.76
N GLU A 26 31.94 -12.08 -17.42
CA GLU A 26 31.45 -10.69 -17.50
C GLU A 26 30.72 -10.40 -18.82
N GLU A 27 29.45 -9.95 -18.75
CA GLU A 27 28.69 -9.43 -19.88
C GLU A 27 28.70 -7.90 -19.84
N GLN A 28 29.55 -7.25 -20.64
CA GLN A 28 29.58 -5.78 -20.76
C GLN A 28 28.69 -5.27 -21.90
N ARG A 29 27.96 -4.18 -21.63
CA ARG A 29 27.11 -3.47 -22.59
C ARG A 29 27.38 -1.97 -22.50
N GLU A 30 28.02 -1.40 -23.53
CA GLU A 30 28.15 0.05 -23.72
C GLU A 30 27.78 0.49 -25.15
N ALA A 31 27.42 1.77 -25.28
CA ALA A 31 27.06 2.48 -26.50
C ALA A 31 26.95 3.99 -26.17
N PRO A 32 26.83 4.91 -27.15
CA PRO A 32 27.24 4.87 -28.57
C PRO A 32 28.21 6.04 -28.92
N LEU A 33 28.73 6.10 -30.16
CA LEU A 33 29.17 7.39 -30.74
C LEU A 33 29.11 7.43 -32.28
N GLU A 34 29.24 8.64 -32.82
CA GLU A 34 28.98 8.99 -34.23
C GLU A 34 30.19 8.76 -35.18
N GLY A 35 29.93 8.82 -36.49
CA GLY A 35 30.96 8.90 -37.53
C GLY A 35 30.46 9.63 -38.79
N GLN A 36 31.28 10.54 -39.32
CA GLN A 36 31.02 11.30 -40.56
C GLN A 36 32.13 11.04 -41.61
N LEU A 37 31.82 11.38 -42.88
CA LEU A 37 32.64 11.88 -44.02
C LEU A 37 34.20 11.78 -43.96
N GLU A 38 34.96 11.65 -45.07
CA GLU A 38 34.72 11.81 -46.53
C GLU A 38 35.91 11.24 -47.35
N ALA A 39 35.78 11.10 -48.69
CA ALA A 39 36.92 11.14 -49.64
C ALA A 39 36.49 11.24 -51.14
N VAL A 40 36.97 12.27 -51.87
CA VAL A 40 36.84 12.48 -53.34
C VAL A 40 38.05 13.30 -53.84
N PRO A 41 38.83 12.84 -54.86
CA PRO A 41 38.91 13.46 -56.22
C PRO A 41 39.26 12.42 -57.34
N LEU A 42 39.36 12.67 -58.67
CA LEU A 42 38.94 13.71 -59.65
C LEU A 42 38.63 12.96 -61.00
N ASP A 43 38.64 13.39 -62.28
CA ASP A 43 39.09 14.54 -63.13
C ASP A 43 38.00 14.75 -64.23
N GLU A 44 37.63 15.95 -64.70
CA GLU A 44 38.26 16.93 -65.63
C GLU A 44 38.46 16.44 -67.10
N ALA A 45 37.97 17.11 -68.17
CA ALA A 45 37.05 18.27 -68.29
C ALA A 45 36.48 18.49 -69.73
N GLY A 46 35.29 19.12 -69.85
CA GLY A 46 34.83 19.88 -71.05
C GLY A 46 34.02 19.15 -72.15
N PRO A 47 33.40 19.88 -73.12
CA PRO A 47 32.26 20.78 -72.89
C PRO A 47 30.98 20.47 -73.74
N SER A 48 29.98 21.36 -73.70
CA SER A 48 28.55 21.17 -74.07
C SER A 48 28.12 21.33 -75.55
N TRP A 49 26.95 20.77 -75.95
CA TRP A 49 25.69 21.48 -76.38
C TRP A 49 24.61 20.57 -77.06
N THR A 50 23.32 20.89 -76.85
CA THR A 50 22.09 20.68 -77.69
C THR A 50 21.59 19.29 -78.22
N THR A 51 20.53 18.77 -77.56
CA THR A 51 19.19 18.32 -78.08
C THR A 51 18.94 17.18 -79.13
N GLY A 52 18.19 16.14 -78.70
CA GLY A 52 17.16 15.38 -79.48
C GLY A 52 17.59 14.09 -80.20
N PRO A 53 16.68 13.18 -80.66
CA PRO A 53 15.20 13.10 -80.56
C PRO A 53 14.71 11.78 -79.83
N PRO A 54 13.41 11.36 -79.84
CA PRO A 54 12.87 10.45 -78.80
C PRO A 54 12.17 9.13 -79.23
N LEU A 55 11.84 8.32 -78.19
CA LEU A 55 10.65 7.45 -78.02
C LEU A 55 10.57 6.08 -78.75
N GLU A 56 10.64 4.99 -77.98
CA GLU A 56 10.20 3.63 -78.39
C GLU A 56 9.30 2.97 -77.32
N ARG A 57 8.68 1.81 -77.60
CA ARG A 57 7.36 1.41 -77.06
C ARG A 57 7.34 0.04 -76.36
N LEU A 58 6.52 -0.08 -75.31
CA LEU A 58 6.30 -1.28 -74.49
C LEU A 58 5.82 -2.52 -75.30
N PRO A 59 6.33 -3.73 -75.00
CA PRO A 59 5.64 -5.00 -75.23
C PRO A 59 4.72 -5.40 -74.05
N PRO A 60 3.64 -6.17 -74.28
CA PRO A 60 2.68 -6.56 -73.23
C PRO A 60 3.00 -7.92 -72.60
N LEU A 61 2.58 -8.12 -71.34
CA LEU A 61 2.55 -9.44 -70.69
C LEU A 61 1.31 -9.57 -69.80
N GLY A 62 0.24 -10.17 -70.35
CA GLY A 62 -0.99 -10.44 -69.63
C GLY A 62 -1.09 -11.91 -69.23
N GLN A 63 -0.81 -12.22 -67.96
CA GLN A 63 -1.28 -13.42 -67.26
C GLN A 63 -1.15 -13.19 -65.75
N GLU A 64 -2.27 -12.93 -65.08
CA GLU A 64 -2.30 -12.83 -63.62
C GLU A 64 -2.08 -14.19 -62.97
N ALA A 65 -1.17 -14.27 -61.99
CA ALA A 65 -1.12 -15.40 -61.08
C ALA A 65 -2.40 -15.40 -60.20
N PRO A 66 -3.02 -16.55 -59.93
CA PRO A 66 -4.23 -16.59 -59.11
C PRO A 66 -3.92 -16.06 -57.70
N PRO A 67 -4.78 -15.20 -57.12
CA PRO A 67 -4.50 -14.58 -55.83
C PRO A 67 -4.40 -15.64 -54.72
N PRO A 68 -3.49 -15.46 -53.74
CA PRO A 68 -3.31 -16.42 -52.67
C PRO A 68 -4.62 -16.61 -51.90
N ARG A 69 -4.99 -17.87 -51.67
CA ARG A 69 -6.23 -18.23 -50.95
C ARG A 69 -6.18 -17.65 -49.54
N ARG A 70 -6.92 -16.58 -49.29
CA ARG A 70 -7.21 -16.11 -47.93
C ARG A 70 -7.93 -17.21 -47.16
N CYS A 71 -7.28 -17.78 -46.15
CA CYS A 71 -7.98 -18.57 -45.14
C CYS A 71 -9.02 -17.68 -44.46
N HIS A 72 -10.30 -18.07 -44.49
CA HIS A 72 -11.36 -17.34 -43.81
C HIS A 72 -11.26 -17.56 -42.30
N THR A 73 -10.53 -16.69 -41.61
CA THR A 73 -10.43 -16.65 -40.14
C THR A 73 -11.69 -16.07 -39.48
N ASN A 74 -12.61 -15.48 -40.26
CA ASN A 74 -13.83 -14.82 -39.80
C ASN A 74 -14.88 -15.79 -39.16
N CYS A 75 -14.54 -17.07 -38.95
CA CYS A 75 -15.44 -18.09 -38.38
C CYS A 75 -15.99 -17.72 -36.99
N LEU A 76 -15.24 -16.94 -36.19
CA LEU A 76 -15.69 -16.41 -34.89
C LEU A 76 -16.17 -14.95 -35.00
N GLU A 77 -15.44 -14.12 -35.74
CA GLU A 77 -15.76 -12.70 -35.96
C GLU A 77 -17.15 -12.50 -36.59
N ALA A 78 -17.46 -13.20 -37.68
CA ALA A 78 -18.70 -13.02 -38.44
C ALA A 78 -19.98 -13.38 -37.65
N PRO A 79 -20.09 -14.51 -36.93
CA PRO A 79 -21.26 -14.76 -36.09
C PRO A 79 -21.36 -13.80 -34.90
N LEU A 80 -20.24 -13.46 -34.25
CA LEU A 80 -20.23 -12.56 -33.09
C LEU A 80 -20.61 -11.12 -33.49
N SER A 81 -20.07 -10.61 -34.60
CA SER A 81 -20.43 -9.31 -35.18
C SER A 81 -21.93 -9.23 -35.52
N ARG A 82 -22.51 -10.29 -36.12
CA ARG A 82 -23.97 -10.39 -36.36
C ARG A 82 -24.78 -10.42 -35.06
N GLY A 83 -24.24 -11.02 -34.00
CA GLY A 83 -24.82 -11.01 -32.65
C GLY A 83 -24.92 -9.58 -32.11
N PHE A 84 -23.80 -8.86 -32.05
CA PHE A 84 -23.77 -7.46 -31.63
C PHE A 84 -24.58 -6.52 -32.54
N GLN A 85 -24.61 -6.79 -33.85
CA GLN A 85 -25.45 -6.06 -34.81
C GLN A 85 -26.94 -6.19 -34.47
N ARG A 86 -27.41 -7.42 -34.17
CA ARG A 86 -28.78 -7.67 -33.70
C ARG A 86 -29.05 -7.01 -32.35
N PHE A 87 -28.10 -7.09 -31.41
CA PHE A 87 -28.23 -6.48 -30.08
C PHE A 87 -28.38 -4.95 -30.18
N GLY A 88 -27.52 -4.26 -30.95
CA GLY A 88 -27.63 -2.82 -31.18
C GLY A 88 -28.93 -2.41 -31.89
N ALA A 89 -29.45 -3.26 -32.79
CA ALA A 89 -30.78 -3.03 -33.38
C ALA A 89 -31.92 -3.17 -32.35
N THR A 90 -31.82 -4.09 -31.39
CA THR A 90 -32.80 -4.27 -30.31
C THR A 90 -32.75 -3.13 -29.29
N VAL A 91 -31.56 -2.68 -28.90
CA VAL A 91 -31.35 -1.51 -28.02
C VAL A 91 -31.90 -0.25 -28.67
N GLY A 92 -31.57 -0.01 -29.95
CA GLY A 92 -32.05 1.13 -30.72
C GLY A 92 -33.56 1.14 -30.99
N ALA A 93 -34.25 0.01 -30.78
CA ALA A 93 -35.70 -0.09 -30.85
C ALA A 93 -36.41 0.08 -29.49
N ASN A 94 -35.73 -0.16 -28.36
CA ASN A 94 -36.32 -0.17 -27.01
C ASN A 94 -35.48 0.62 -25.98
N PRO A 95 -35.09 1.88 -26.26
CA PRO A 95 -34.07 2.59 -25.49
C PRO A 95 -34.39 2.73 -23.99
N TRP A 96 -35.66 2.95 -23.64
CA TRP A 96 -36.08 3.09 -22.23
C TRP A 96 -35.83 1.84 -21.38
N LEU A 97 -35.95 0.63 -21.96
CA LEU A 97 -35.70 -0.61 -21.23
C LEU A 97 -34.22 -0.74 -20.85
N PHE A 98 -33.32 -0.40 -21.78
CA PHE A 98 -31.88 -0.46 -21.57
C PHE A 98 -31.31 0.72 -20.78
N LEU A 99 -32.10 1.76 -20.52
CA LEU A 99 -31.73 2.89 -19.65
C LEU A 99 -32.26 2.68 -18.23
N LEU A 100 -33.55 2.32 -18.07
CA LEU A 100 -34.17 2.14 -16.76
C LEU A 100 -33.83 0.80 -16.11
N GLY A 101 -33.62 -0.27 -16.90
CA GLY A 101 -33.26 -1.60 -16.38
C GLY A 101 -31.96 -1.58 -15.56
N PRO A 102 -30.83 -1.10 -16.12
CA PRO A 102 -29.57 -0.96 -15.38
C PRO A 102 -29.67 0.01 -14.20
N ALA A 103 -30.46 1.08 -14.30
CA ALA A 103 -30.67 2.02 -13.20
C ALA A 103 -31.37 1.36 -12.00
N LEU A 104 -32.41 0.56 -12.24
CA LEU A 104 -33.11 -0.21 -11.21
C LEU A 104 -32.23 -1.33 -10.64
N LEU A 105 -31.42 -1.99 -11.47
CA LEU A 105 -30.46 -3.02 -11.03
C LEU A 105 -29.35 -2.43 -10.15
N THR A 106 -28.81 -1.27 -10.53
CA THR A 106 -27.82 -0.55 -9.71
C THR A 106 -28.42 -0.08 -8.39
N ALA A 107 -29.68 0.39 -8.40
CA ALA A 107 -30.38 0.78 -7.19
C ALA A 107 -30.63 -0.41 -6.24
N SER A 108 -30.97 -1.60 -6.77
CA SER A 108 -31.16 -2.80 -5.93
C SER A 108 -29.83 -3.34 -5.40
N LEU A 109 -28.79 -3.48 -6.24
CA LEU A 109 -27.49 -3.99 -5.81
C LEU A 109 -26.74 -3.00 -4.91
N GLY A 110 -26.86 -1.69 -5.17
CA GLY A 110 -26.27 -0.63 -4.35
C GLY A 110 -26.74 -0.61 -2.89
N THR A 111 -27.87 -1.26 -2.56
CA THR A 111 -28.26 -1.50 -1.15
C THR A 111 -27.22 -2.31 -0.37
N GLY A 112 -26.37 -3.09 -1.05
CA GLY A 112 -25.29 -3.85 -0.42
C GLY A 112 -24.26 -2.96 0.29
N LEU A 113 -24.15 -1.68 -0.08
CA LEU A 113 -23.33 -0.68 0.62
C LEU A 113 -23.76 -0.45 2.08
N ILE A 114 -24.94 -0.91 2.50
CA ILE A 114 -25.36 -0.93 3.91
C ILE A 114 -24.53 -1.94 4.74
N PHE A 115 -23.99 -2.99 4.12
CA PHE A 115 -23.15 -4.00 4.77
C PHE A 115 -21.66 -3.61 4.82
N LEU A 116 -21.30 -2.34 4.55
CA LEU A 116 -19.93 -1.88 4.70
C LEU A 116 -19.49 -2.01 6.18
N PRO A 117 -18.41 -2.74 6.49
CA PRO A 117 -17.96 -2.91 7.87
C PRO A 117 -17.54 -1.57 8.49
N LYS A 118 -17.83 -1.42 9.78
CA LYS A 118 -17.44 -0.24 10.59
C LYS A 118 -16.30 -0.54 11.58
N GLU A 119 -15.87 -1.79 11.64
CA GLU A 119 -14.86 -2.28 12.58
C GLU A 119 -13.45 -1.92 12.08
N LYS A 120 -12.47 -1.86 12.99
CA LYS A 120 -11.10 -1.46 12.67
C LYS A 120 -10.42 -2.54 11.83
N GLU A 121 -9.76 -2.13 10.76
CA GLU A 121 -9.10 -3.06 9.84
C GLU A 121 -7.90 -3.78 10.48
N ASN A 122 -7.96 -5.12 10.47
CA ASN A 122 -6.89 -5.97 10.95
C ASN A 122 -5.83 -6.19 9.85
N LEU A 123 -4.72 -5.47 9.95
CA LEU A 123 -3.59 -5.55 9.01
C LEU A 123 -3.00 -6.96 8.91
N GLU A 124 -3.01 -7.76 9.99
CA GLU A 124 -2.49 -9.14 9.92
C GLU A 124 -3.36 -9.98 8.98
N GLU A 125 -4.68 -9.84 9.03
CA GLU A 125 -5.59 -10.67 8.25
C GLU A 125 -5.65 -10.27 6.77
N GLN A 126 -5.48 -8.98 6.46
CA GLN A 126 -5.38 -8.50 5.07
C GLN A 126 -4.10 -8.96 4.35
N TYR A 127 -2.96 -8.95 5.05
CA TYR A 127 -1.64 -9.19 4.45
C TYR A 127 -1.12 -10.62 4.62
N THR A 128 -1.87 -11.55 5.24
CA THR A 128 -1.44 -12.95 5.42
C THR A 128 -2.49 -13.95 4.89
N PRO A 129 -2.09 -15.02 4.15
CA PRO A 129 -3.04 -15.93 3.52
C PRO A 129 -4.09 -16.52 4.46
N ILE A 130 -5.30 -16.72 3.93
CA ILE A 130 -6.38 -17.42 4.64
C ILE A 130 -6.02 -18.91 4.72
N GLY A 131 -6.11 -19.50 5.93
CA GLY A 131 -5.85 -20.93 6.13
C GLY A 131 -4.37 -21.36 6.10
N SER A 132 -3.41 -20.43 6.20
CA SER A 132 -1.97 -20.78 6.22
C SER A 132 -1.60 -21.73 7.37
N PRO A 133 -0.53 -22.56 7.22
CA PRO A 133 -0.06 -23.44 8.29
C PRO A 133 0.24 -22.70 9.59
N ALA A 134 0.88 -21.52 9.53
CA ALA A 134 1.14 -20.66 10.69
C ALA A 134 -0.16 -20.24 11.42
N LYS A 135 -1.27 -19.99 10.69
CA LYS A 135 -2.58 -19.73 11.30
C LYS A 135 -3.22 -21.00 11.89
N ALA A 136 -2.87 -22.20 11.42
CA ALA A 136 -3.30 -23.45 12.06
C ALA A 136 -2.50 -23.71 13.36
N GLU A 137 -1.18 -23.52 13.33
CA GLU A 137 -0.28 -23.61 14.49
C GLU A 137 -0.66 -22.59 15.57
N ARG A 138 -0.93 -21.33 15.20
CA ARG A 138 -1.42 -20.29 16.14
C ARG A 138 -2.71 -20.69 16.83
N ARG A 139 -3.70 -21.26 16.12
CA ARG A 139 -4.94 -21.77 16.72
C ARG A 139 -4.67 -22.95 17.66
N PHE A 140 -3.75 -23.85 17.31
CA PHE A 140 -3.32 -24.93 18.20
C PHE A 140 -2.69 -24.37 19.48
N VAL A 141 -1.80 -23.38 19.38
CA VAL A 141 -1.18 -22.72 20.54
C VAL A 141 -2.23 -22.02 21.40
N GLN A 142 -3.15 -21.27 20.80
CA GLN A 142 -4.25 -20.59 21.51
C GLN A 142 -5.16 -21.57 22.26
N GLY A 143 -5.46 -22.73 21.68
CA GLY A 143 -6.29 -23.77 22.31
C GLY A 143 -5.64 -24.54 23.47
N HIS A 144 -4.30 -24.60 23.53
CA HIS A 144 -3.58 -25.39 24.54
C HIS A 144 -2.78 -24.56 25.56
N PHE A 145 -2.34 -23.36 25.17
CA PHE A 145 -1.48 -22.47 25.96
C PHE A 145 -2.14 -21.12 26.17
N SER A 146 -3.37 -21.13 26.70
CA SER A 146 -4.10 -19.90 27.01
C SER A 146 -3.24 -18.90 27.78
N THR A 147 -3.24 -17.66 27.31
CA THR A 147 -2.78 -16.51 28.07
C THR A 147 -3.90 -16.04 29.00
N ASN A 148 -3.56 -15.13 29.90
CA ASN A 148 -4.54 -14.39 30.70
C ASN A 148 -3.90 -13.07 31.09
N ASP A 149 -4.19 -11.99 30.37
CA ASP A 149 -3.51 -10.70 30.58
C ASP A 149 -3.94 -9.96 31.86
N THR A 150 -5.10 -10.31 32.42
CA THR A 150 -5.67 -9.72 33.63
C THR A 150 -5.06 -10.24 34.94
N TYR A 151 -4.42 -11.42 34.96
CA TYR A 151 -3.85 -12.04 36.16
C TYR A 151 -2.56 -12.85 35.95
N ARG A 152 -2.24 -13.33 34.73
CA ARG A 152 -1.02 -14.12 34.43
C ARG A 152 -0.38 -13.77 33.08
N PHE A 153 -0.20 -12.47 32.80
CA PHE A 153 0.47 -12.04 31.58
C PHE A 153 1.89 -12.59 31.45
N SER A 154 2.28 -12.94 30.23
CA SER A 154 3.64 -13.36 29.88
C SER A 154 3.90 -13.14 28.39
N ALA A 155 4.76 -12.17 28.06
CA ALA A 155 5.09 -11.83 26.67
C ALA A 155 5.71 -12.99 25.86
N SER A 156 6.29 -14.00 26.53
CA SER A 156 6.80 -15.21 25.88
C SER A 156 5.71 -16.24 25.56
N ARG A 157 4.45 -15.97 25.90
CA ARG A 157 3.27 -16.83 25.64
C ARG A 157 2.23 -16.18 24.74
N THR A 158 2.34 -14.88 24.43
CA THR A 158 1.41 -14.17 23.55
C THR A 158 1.53 -14.70 22.11
N SER A 159 0.41 -15.15 21.55
CA SER A 159 0.33 -15.77 20.22
C SER A 159 -0.24 -14.83 19.12
N SER A 160 -0.69 -13.64 19.51
CA SER A 160 -1.21 -12.57 18.66
C SER A 160 -0.43 -11.27 18.88
N GLU A 161 -0.64 -10.27 18.02
CA GLU A 161 -0.30 -8.89 18.41
C GLU A 161 -1.04 -8.53 19.72
N THR A 162 -0.38 -7.74 20.55
CA THR A 162 -0.93 -7.23 21.83
C THR A 162 -0.93 -5.71 21.82
N ASN A 163 -1.81 -5.11 22.62
CA ASN A 163 -1.75 -3.69 22.91
C ASN A 163 -0.49 -3.41 23.74
N PHE A 164 0.45 -2.61 23.20
CA PHE A 164 1.62 -2.17 23.95
C PHE A 164 2.10 -0.79 23.51
N ALA A 165 2.76 -0.09 24.43
CA ALA A 165 3.66 1.01 24.13
C ALA A 165 5.11 0.55 24.39
N SER A 166 6.02 0.85 23.48
CA SER A 166 7.46 0.59 23.58
C SER A 166 8.19 1.92 23.51
N ILE A 167 8.92 2.28 24.57
CA ILE A 167 9.82 3.43 24.60
C ILE A 167 11.25 2.91 24.49
N LEU A 168 12.01 3.44 23.55
CA LEU A 168 13.45 3.28 23.47
C LEU A 168 14.10 4.56 23.97
N VAL A 169 14.90 4.43 25.03
CA VAL A 169 15.72 5.50 25.60
C VAL A 169 17.17 5.26 25.20
N VAL A 170 17.86 6.32 24.79
CA VAL A 170 19.26 6.29 24.36
C VAL A 170 20.03 7.35 25.13
N SER A 171 21.20 6.98 25.69
CA SER A 171 22.11 7.91 26.37
C SER A 171 22.80 8.82 25.36
N LEU A 172 22.86 10.12 25.65
CA LEU A 172 23.74 11.07 24.96
C LEU A 172 25.18 10.98 25.51
N ALA A 173 25.32 10.69 26.80
CA ALA A 173 26.58 10.29 27.45
C ALA A 173 26.98 8.83 27.11
N ASN A 174 28.05 8.33 27.71
CA ASN A 174 28.59 7.00 27.36
C ASN A 174 27.71 5.83 27.83
N SER A 175 27.02 5.93 28.98
CA SER A 175 26.28 4.82 29.57
C SER A 175 25.02 5.23 30.34
N LEU A 176 23.87 4.60 30.00
CA LEU A 176 22.62 4.72 30.76
C LEU A 176 22.71 4.17 32.20
N LEU A 177 23.78 3.46 32.55
CA LEU A 177 23.97 2.87 33.89
C LEU A 177 24.48 3.89 34.92
N GLU A 178 24.73 5.13 34.49
CA GLU A 178 25.09 6.24 35.37
C GLU A 178 23.86 6.66 36.21
N PRO A 179 23.96 6.79 37.55
CA PRO A 179 22.78 6.92 38.42
C PRO A 179 21.85 8.11 38.14
N GLU A 180 22.39 9.24 37.68
CA GLU A 180 21.59 10.43 37.36
C GLU A 180 20.83 10.26 36.02
N ILE A 181 21.45 9.59 35.03
CA ILE A 181 20.81 9.26 33.76
C ILE A 181 19.71 8.21 33.99
N PHE A 182 19.98 7.15 34.77
CA PHE A 182 19.00 6.12 35.12
C PHE A 182 17.81 6.69 35.93
N LYS A 183 18.05 7.75 36.72
CA LYS A 183 17.05 8.53 37.43
C LYS A 183 16.19 9.38 36.49
N GLU A 184 16.73 9.90 35.37
CA GLU A 184 15.91 10.49 34.29
C GLU A 184 14.98 9.45 33.65
N VAL A 185 15.48 8.24 33.37
CA VAL A 185 14.65 7.12 32.89
C VAL A 185 13.52 6.82 33.87
N SER A 186 13.79 6.89 35.18
CA SER A 186 12.75 6.73 36.21
C SER A 186 11.77 7.90 36.31
N LYS A 187 12.16 9.15 36.01
CA LYS A 187 11.20 10.28 35.89
C LYS A 187 10.22 10.01 34.75
N LEU A 188 10.75 9.59 33.59
CA LEU A 188 9.98 9.31 32.38
C LEU A 188 8.99 8.16 32.58
N ASP A 189 9.44 7.05 33.17
CA ASP A 189 8.57 5.91 33.51
C ASP A 189 7.43 6.32 34.46
N GLN A 190 7.73 7.08 35.52
CA GLN A 190 6.72 7.58 36.44
C GLN A 190 5.70 8.51 35.76
N ALA A 191 6.14 9.38 34.85
CA ALA A 191 5.25 10.27 34.09
C ALA A 191 4.33 9.50 33.12
N VAL A 192 4.83 8.45 32.47
CA VAL A 192 4.02 7.58 31.60
C VAL A 192 3.02 6.77 32.42
N GLN A 193 3.43 6.20 33.56
CA GLN A 193 2.50 5.48 34.45
C GLN A 193 1.47 6.39 35.13
N ALA A 194 1.75 7.70 35.25
CA ALA A 194 0.83 8.72 35.75
C ALA A 194 -0.19 9.22 34.71
N LEU A 195 -0.13 8.76 33.45
CA LEU A 195 -1.11 9.12 32.43
C LEU A 195 -2.53 8.66 32.80
N LYS A 196 -3.44 9.63 32.79
CA LYS A 196 -4.88 9.47 32.96
C LYS A 196 -5.58 9.99 31.71
N VAL A 197 -6.51 9.22 31.16
CA VAL A 197 -7.36 9.62 30.03
C VAL A 197 -8.74 9.97 30.55
N VAL A 198 -9.30 11.11 30.17
CA VAL A 198 -10.70 11.46 30.45
C VAL A 198 -11.51 11.21 29.20
N GLN A 199 -12.45 10.27 29.23
CA GLN A 199 -13.38 10.03 28.13
C GLN A 199 -14.48 11.12 28.10
N GLU A 200 -15.18 11.24 26.97
CA GLU A 200 -16.33 12.15 26.81
C GLU A 200 -17.44 11.91 27.85
N ASN A 201 -17.61 10.66 28.31
CA ASN A 201 -18.52 10.27 29.38
C ASN A 201 -18.07 10.69 30.80
N GLY A 202 -16.95 11.41 30.93
CA GLY A 202 -16.35 11.82 32.22
C GLY A 202 -15.63 10.69 32.98
N THR A 203 -15.70 9.46 32.49
CA THR A 203 -14.96 8.30 33.01
C THR A 203 -13.46 8.48 32.79
N GLN A 204 -12.66 8.15 33.81
CA GLN A 204 -11.20 8.23 33.74
C GLN A 204 -10.62 6.84 33.54
N ILE A 205 -9.69 6.68 32.59
CA ILE A 205 -8.86 5.48 32.45
C ILE A 205 -7.49 5.77 33.08
N LEU A 206 -7.06 4.93 34.01
CA LEU A 206 -5.72 4.97 34.61
C LEU A 206 -4.85 3.84 34.05
N TYR A 207 -3.53 4.06 33.90
CA TYR A 207 -2.60 3.01 33.45
C TYR A 207 -2.74 1.70 34.26
N GLN A 208 -2.95 1.79 35.58
CA GLN A 208 -3.13 0.63 36.46
C GLN A 208 -4.40 -0.20 36.19
N GLU A 209 -5.35 0.30 35.40
CA GLU A 209 -6.54 -0.44 34.98
C GLU A 209 -6.31 -1.22 33.69
N VAL A 210 -5.60 -0.62 32.72
CA VAL A 210 -5.36 -1.15 31.37
C VAL A 210 -4.04 -1.92 31.23
N CYS A 211 -3.11 -1.78 32.18
CA CYS A 211 -1.87 -2.56 32.17
C CYS A 211 -2.15 -4.07 32.22
N ALA A 212 -1.34 -4.85 31.51
CA ALA A 212 -1.30 -6.29 31.64
C ALA A 212 -0.64 -6.67 32.98
N LYS A 213 -1.18 -7.70 33.66
CA LYS A 213 -0.90 -7.97 35.07
C LYS A 213 -0.32 -9.35 35.33
N TYR A 214 0.53 -9.41 36.35
CA TYR A 214 0.96 -10.65 36.98
C TYR A 214 0.53 -10.65 38.45
N LYS A 215 -0.38 -11.57 38.78
CA LYS A 215 -1.17 -11.59 40.02
C LYS A 215 -1.99 -10.31 40.16
N THR A 216 -1.54 -9.34 40.97
CA THR A 216 -2.25 -8.09 41.26
C THR A 216 -1.52 -6.85 40.74
N LEU A 217 -0.27 -6.99 40.31
CA LEU A 217 0.59 -5.88 39.88
C LEU A 217 0.63 -5.81 38.35
N CYS A 218 0.76 -4.59 37.80
CA CYS A 218 1.18 -4.42 36.41
C CYS A 218 2.51 -5.13 36.18
N VAL A 219 2.71 -5.71 34.99
CA VAL A 219 4.03 -6.20 34.59
C VAL A 219 4.95 -4.99 34.38
N PRO A 220 6.15 -4.95 35.00
CA PRO A 220 7.01 -3.77 34.98
C PRO A 220 7.55 -3.49 33.57
N PRO A 221 7.53 -2.23 33.09
CA PRO A 221 8.00 -1.89 31.75
C PRO A 221 9.48 -2.25 31.50
N ASN A 222 10.29 -2.24 32.56
CA ASN A 222 11.63 -2.80 32.56
C ASN A 222 11.94 -3.42 33.94
N PRO A 223 12.38 -4.69 34.01
CA PRO A 223 12.55 -5.39 35.29
C PRO A 223 13.73 -4.87 36.12
N LEU A 224 14.76 -4.29 35.50
CA LEU A 224 15.87 -3.67 36.23
C LEU A 224 15.43 -2.32 36.82
N LEU A 225 14.73 -1.49 36.04
CA LEU A 225 14.21 -0.20 36.50
C LEU A 225 13.30 -0.37 37.72
N PHE A 226 12.34 -1.30 37.62
CA PHE A 226 11.45 -1.65 38.73
C PHE A 226 12.21 -2.12 39.98
N SER A 227 13.26 -2.95 39.80
CA SER A 227 14.08 -3.45 40.91
C SER A 227 14.88 -2.33 41.60
N TRP A 228 15.39 -1.37 40.83
CA TRP A 228 16.13 -0.20 41.34
C TRP A 228 15.21 0.82 42.02
N GLN A 229 14.02 1.09 41.44
CA GLN A 229 12.99 1.94 42.05
C GLN A 229 12.55 1.44 43.44
N HIS A 230 12.44 0.11 43.63
CA HIS A 230 12.06 -0.50 44.89
C HIS A 230 13.24 -0.79 45.83
N ASN A 231 14.49 -0.70 45.36
CA ASN A 231 15.68 -0.89 46.16
C ASN A 231 16.82 0.04 45.73
N SER A 232 16.89 1.21 46.35
CA SER A 232 17.92 2.23 46.12
C SER A 232 19.35 1.82 46.51
N SER A 233 19.56 0.60 47.05
CA SER A 233 20.89 0.03 47.28
C SER A 233 21.41 -0.84 46.12
N LEU A 234 20.62 -1.00 45.04
CA LEU A 234 21.01 -1.75 43.85
C LEU A 234 22.09 -0.98 43.06
N ASN A 235 23.32 -1.50 43.08
CA ASN A 235 24.46 -0.89 42.39
C ASN A 235 24.46 -1.21 40.88
N LEU A 236 24.18 -0.20 40.06
CA LEU A 236 24.15 -0.30 38.60
C LEU A 236 25.52 -0.65 37.97
N SER A 237 26.63 -0.47 38.70
CA SER A 237 27.98 -0.78 38.21
C SER A 237 28.39 -2.25 38.37
N ASP A 238 27.58 -3.11 39.01
CA ASP A 238 27.87 -4.54 39.21
C ASP A 238 26.77 -5.45 38.63
N LEU A 239 26.28 -5.06 37.44
CA LEU A 239 25.30 -5.81 36.68
C LEU A 239 25.97 -6.89 35.81
N THR A 240 25.23 -7.95 35.50
CA THR A 240 25.70 -9.05 34.66
C THR A 240 24.76 -9.31 33.48
N PHE A 241 25.33 -9.63 32.32
CA PHE A 241 24.64 -9.81 31.05
C PHE A 241 24.94 -11.21 30.47
N PRO A 242 23.98 -11.88 29.80
CA PRO A 242 22.61 -11.46 29.52
C PRO A 242 21.62 -11.63 30.69
N ILE A 243 22.06 -12.26 31.79
CA ILE A 243 21.24 -12.52 32.98
C ILE A 243 21.89 -11.87 34.20
N HIS A 244 21.07 -11.14 34.97
CA HIS A 244 21.41 -10.66 36.30
C HIS A 244 20.63 -11.43 37.36
N ASN A 245 21.29 -11.84 38.44
CA ASN A 245 20.69 -12.65 39.49
C ASN A 245 20.59 -11.83 40.77
N THR A 246 19.38 -11.37 41.11
CA THR A 246 19.11 -10.77 42.42
C THR A 246 18.80 -11.88 43.44
N PRO A 247 18.85 -11.60 44.77
CA PRO A 247 18.53 -12.59 45.79
C PRO A 247 17.11 -13.17 45.72
N THR A 248 16.20 -12.53 44.97
CA THR A 248 14.79 -12.91 44.84
C THR A 248 14.38 -13.33 43.43
N GLN A 249 15.09 -12.90 42.38
CA GLN A 249 14.66 -13.12 41.00
C GLN A 249 15.81 -13.08 39.97
N LEU A 250 15.73 -13.98 38.98
CA LEU A 250 16.54 -13.92 37.76
C LEU A 250 15.94 -12.89 36.79
N ILE A 251 16.75 -11.91 36.38
CA ILE A 251 16.40 -10.84 35.45
C ILE A 251 17.13 -11.08 34.12
N TYR A 252 16.39 -11.18 33.02
CA TYR A 252 16.94 -11.30 31.67
C TYR A 252 17.06 -9.92 31.02
N LEU A 253 18.28 -9.42 30.82
CA LEU A 253 18.56 -8.06 30.36
C LEU A 253 18.66 -7.93 28.84
N ALA A 254 18.97 -9.01 28.11
CA ALA A 254 19.20 -8.95 26.66
C ALA A 254 17.96 -8.57 25.82
N GLY A 255 16.76 -8.68 26.38
CA GLY A 255 15.53 -8.15 25.75
C GLY A 255 15.30 -6.65 25.97
N PHE A 256 16.11 -6.00 26.80
CA PHE A 256 15.87 -4.65 27.31
C PHE A 256 17.05 -3.67 27.17
N PHE A 257 18.29 -4.15 26.96
CA PHE A 257 19.49 -3.31 26.91
C PHE A 257 20.30 -3.56 25.63
N GLY A 258 20.71 -2.47 24.96
CA GLY A 258 21.44 -2.48 23.69
C GLY A 258 22.61 -1.49 23.67
N GLY A 259 23.54 -1.67 22.71
CA GLY A 259 24.80 -0.93 22.69
C GLY A 259 25.63 -1.22 23.94
N ASN A 260 25.78 -2.51 24.27
CA ASN A 260 26.35 -2.98 25.53
C ASN A 260 27.86 -3.22 25.40
N VAL A 261 28.66 -2.67 26.31
CA VAL A 261 30.08 -3.00 26.48
C VAL A 261 30.21 -4.02 27.61
N LEU A 262 30.80 -5.17 27.30
CA LEU A 262 30.88 -6.32 28.20
C LEU A 262 32.33 -6.52 28.66
N GLY A 263 32.49 -6.65 29.98
CA GLY A 263 33.77 -6.82 30.65
C GLY A 263 34.08 -8.28 30.97
N GLN A 264 34.73 -8.49 32.12
CA GLN A 264 35.20 -9.80 32.55
C GLN A 264 34.05 -10.81 32.75
N MET A 265 34.35 -12.10 32.52
CA MET A 265 33.46 -13.22 32.80
C MET A 265 33.20 -13.38 34.31
N THR A 266 31.93 -13.25 34.70
CA THR A 266 31.41 -13.56 36.04
C THR A 266 30.61 -14.86 35.96
N GLY A 267 31.30 -16.00 36.05
CA GLY A 267 30.70 -17.33 35.92
C GLY A 267 30.20 -17.62 34.50
N LYS A 268 28.86 -17.72 34.33
CA LYS A 268 28.20 -17.95 33.02
C LYS A 268 27.68 -16.66 32.35
N SER A 269 28.05 -15.50 32.87
CA SER A 269 27.64 -14.18 32.35
C SER A 269 28.84 -13.25 32.34
N GLN A 270 28.74 -12.11 31.66
CA GLN A 270 29.79 -11.08 31.64
C GLN A 270 29.33 -9.89 32.47
N ARG A 271 30.26 -9.19 33.13
CA ARG A 271 29.94 -7.91 33.77
C ARG A 271 29.52 -6.91 32.68
N LEU A 272 28.36 -6.28 32.86
CA LEU A 272 27.92 -5.17 32.01
C LEU A 272 28.66 -3.92 32.48
N VAL A 273 29.48 -3.33 31.61
CA VAL A 273 30.30 -2.14 31.94
C VAL A 273 29.59 -0.88 31.48
N GLU A 274 29.10 -0.89 30.24
CA GLU A 274 28.34 0.23 29.65
C GLU A 274 27.12 -0.31 28.90
N SER A 275 26.08 0.52 28.77
CA SER A 275 24.94 0.25 27.89
C SER A 275 24.37 1.57 27.39
N ARG A 276 24.26 1.74 26.06
CA ARG A 276 23.82 3.01 25.45
C ARG A 276 22.31 3.11 25.24
N ALA A 277 21.59 1.99 25.18
CA ALA A 277 20.15 1.98 24.89
C ALA A 277 19.37 1.07 25.84
N MET A 278 18.21 1.54 26.30
CA MET A 278 17.32 0.83 27.24
C MET A 278 15.89 0.91 26.75
N ARG A 279 15.18 -0.22 26.81
CA ARG A 279 13.79 -0.34 26.35
C ARG A 279 12.83 -0.49 27.53
N LEU A 280 11.69 0.19 27.45
CA LEU A 280 10.56 0.10 28.38
C LEU A 280 9.34 -0.42 27.60
N LEU A 281 8.73 -1.54 27.99
CA LEU A 281 7.57 -2.13 27.32
C LEU A 281 6.33 -2.15 28.23
N TYR A 282 5.45 -1.19 28.01
CA TYR A 282 4.16 -1.04 28.67
C TYR A 282 3.16 -1.97 27.99
N TYR A 283 3.11 -3.23 28.44
CA TYR A 283 2.10 -4.19 27.98
C TYR A 283 0.72 -3.85 28.57
N LEU A 284 -0.29 -3.84 27.71
CA LEU A 284 -1.68 -3.57 28.07
C LEU A 284 -2.57 -4.78 27.77
N LYS A 285 -3.77 -4.77 28.32
CA LYS A 285 -4.77 -5.81 28.05
C LYS A 285 -5.23 -5.78 26.59
N THR A 286 -5.54 -6.96 26.06
CA THR A 286 -5.91 -7.18 24.66
C THR A 286 -6.95 -8.30 24.51
N GLU A 287 -7.01 -9.25 25.44
CA GLU A 287 -7.81 -10.49 25.29
C GLU A 287 -9.32 -10.25 25.32
N ASP A 288 -9.80 -9.39 26.21
CA ASP A 288 -11.22 -9.04 26.34
C ASP A 288 -11.52 -7.77 25.51
N PRO A 289 -12.52 -7.75 24.61
CA PRO A 289 -12.76 -6.61 23.71
C PRO A 289 -12.93 -5.27 24.42
N GLU A 290 -13.67 -5.22 25.53
CA GLU A 290 -13.89 -3.97 26.29
C GLU A 290 -12.59 -3.42 26.91
N ASP A 291 -11.76 -4.30 27.48
CA ASP A 291 -10.45 -3.92 28.04
C ASP A 291 -9.44 -3.59 26.91
N SER A 292 -9.58 -4.18 25.73
CA SER A 292 -8.80 -3.86 24.54
C SER A 292 -9.15 -2.48 23.99
N GLU A 293 -10.43 -2.11 23.89
CA GLU A 293 -10.86 -0.76 23.51
C GLU A 293 -10.36 0.31 24.49
N ARG A 294 -10.47 0.05 25.81
CA ARG A 294 -9.91 0.94 26.85
C ARG A 294 -8.40 1.08 26.73
N SER A 295 -7.69 -0.01 26.44
CA SER A 295 -6.24 -0.01 26.23
C SER A 295 -5.84 0.75 24.98
N GLN A 296 -6.61 0.64 23.89
CA GLN A 296 -6.41 1.43 22.67
C GLN A 296 -6.66 2.93 22.92
N ALA A 297 -7.71 3.30 23.65
CA ALA A 297 -7.97 4.69 24.03
C ALA A 297 -6.82 5.28 24.89
N TRP A 298 -6.23 4.48 25.78
CA TRP A 298 -5.02 4.88 26.51
C TRP A 298 -3.80 5.04 25.59
N LEU A 299 -3.61 4.14 24.62
CA LEU A 299 -2.52 4.25 23.64
C LEU A 299 -2.64 5.48 22.74
N THR A 300 -3.83 5.84 22.25
CA THR A 300 -4.04 7.06 21.47
C THR A 300 -3.65 8.30 22.29
N HIS A 301 -4.20 8.44 23.50
CA HIS A 301 -3.86 9.56 24.38
C HIS A 301 -2.38 9.60 24.78
N PHE A 302 -1.74 8.43 24.94
CA PHE A 302 -0.29 8.33 25.14
C PHE A 302 0.47 8.92 23.94
N LEU A 303 0.13 8.53 22.71
CA LEU A 303 0.80 9.01 21.49
C LEU A 303 0.62 10.52 21.32
N ASP A 304 -0.60 11.03 21.50
CA ASP A 304 -0.93 12.45 21.31
C ASP A 304 -0.16 13.36 22.28
N HIS A 305 -0.06 12.97 23.56
CA HIS A 305 0.53 13.79 24.62
C HIS A 305 2.01 13.45 24.92
N PHE A 306 2.63 12.49 24.23
CA PHE A 306 3.99 12.06 24.55
C PHE A 306 5.02 13.18 24.37
N ASN A 307 4.88 13.98 23.31
CA ASN A 307 5.83 15.05 23.00
C ASN A 307 5.73 16.20 24.01
N ASP A 308 4.50 16.55 24.42
CA ASP A 308 4.25 17.54 25.47
C ASP A 308 4.85 17.07 26.81
N MET A 309 4.60 15.80 27.19
CA MET A 309 5.20 15.19 28.39
C MET A 309 6.73 15.23 28.32
N LYS A 310 7.34 14.78 27.22
CA LYS A 310 8.78 14.78 26.99
C LYS A 310 9.38 16.18 27.13
N SER A 311 8.69 17.20 26.63
CA SER A 311 9.12 18.60 26.78
C SER A 311 9.02 19.09 28.24
N SER A 312 7.96 18.73 28.96
CA SER A 312 7.73 19.14 30.35
C SER A 312 8.69 18.50 31.37
N LEU A 313 9.30 17.36 31.01
CA LEU A 313 10.22 16.61 31.86
C LEU A 313 11.66 17.15 31.86
N THR A 314 11.99 18.05 30.94
CA THR A 314 13.34 18.63 30.73
C THR A 314 14.43 17.56 30.81
N LEU A 315 14.37 16.59 29.90
CA LEU A 315 15.34 15.51 29.76
C LEU A 315 16.56 16.04 29.02
N GLU A 316 17.73 16.05 29.68
CA GLU A 316 18.95 16.67 29.14
C GLU A 316 19.98 15.63 28.69
N GLU A 317 20.03 14.45 29.34
CA GLU A 317 21.03 13.40 29.08
C GLU A 317 20.51 12.23 28.22
N ILE A 318 19.21 12.19 27.94
CA ILE A 318 18.56 11.07 27.21
C ILE A 318 17.76 11.51 25.97
N GLU A 319 18.05 10.85 24.84
CA GLU A 319 17.13 10.83 23.70
C GLU A 319 16.06 9.75 23.90
N VAL A 320 14.84 10.04 23.45
CA VAL A 320 13.67 9.17 23.66
C VAL A 320 12.86 9.06 22.38
N VAL A 321 12.68 7.82 21.91
CA VAL A 321 11.87 7.42 20.75
C VAL A 321 10.77 6.46 21.20
N TYR A 322 9.58 6.53 20.62
CA TYR A 322 8.42 5.72 21.02
C TYR A 322 7.74 5.05 19.82
N PHE A 323 7.08 3.93 20.09
CA PHE A 323 6.35 3.11 19.12
C PHE A 323 5.24 2.34 19.85
N SER A 324 4.06 2.19 19.25
CA SER A 324 2.97 1.36 19.81
C SER A 324 2.36 0.43 18.76
N SER A 325 1.57 -0.55 19.22
CA SER A 325 0.76 -1.40 18.34
C SER A 325 -0.14 -0.59 17.39
N LEU A 326 -0.73 0.52 17.88
CA LEU A 326 -1.59 1.40 17.09
C LEU A 326 -0.84 2.28 16.09
N SER A 327 0.43 2.62 16.33
CA SER A 327 1.19 3.54 15.45
C SER A 327 1.15 3.10 13.99
N ARG A 328 1.23 1.79 13.71
CA ARG A 328 1.19 1.24 12.35
C ARG A 328 -0.16 1.49 11.63
N GLN A 329 -1.28 1.39 12.35
CA GLN A 329 -2.61 1.66 11.80
C GLN A 329 -2.87 3.16 11.65
N LEU A 330 -2.46 3.98 12.63
CA LEU A 330 -2.66 5.43 12.62
C LEU A 330 -1.90 6.12 11.47
N GLU A 331 -0.65 5.74 11.20
CA GLU A 331 0.12 6.24 10.05
C GLU A 331 -0.54 5.86 8.71
N PHE A 332 -1.14 4.67 8.62
CA PHE A 332 -1.84 4.21 7.42
C PHE A 332 -3.16 4.97 7.20
N GLU A 333 -3.91 5.23 8.26
CA GLU A 333 -5.14 6.04 8.23
C GLU A 333 -4.84 7.51 7.90
N ALA A 334 -3.78 8.08 8.50
CA ALA A 334 -3.30 9.43 8.21
C ALA A 334 -2.87 9.57 6.74
N THR A 335 -2.10 8.60 6.23
CA THR A 335 -1.73 8.54 4.81
C THR A 335 -2.99 8.49 3.93
N SER A 336 -3.95 7.61 4.24
CA SER A 336 -5.22 7.50 3.51
C SER A 336 -5.98 8.83 3.46
N LYS A 337 -6.08 9.55 4.59
CA LYS A 337 -6.69 10.89 4.67
C LYS A 337 -6.02 11.93 3.75
N THR A 338 -4.71 11.86 3.54
CA THR A 338 -4.02 12.76 2.59
C THR A 338 -4.23 12.39 1.13
N VAL A 339 -4.50 11.12 0.82
CA VAL A 339 -4.61 10.61 -0.57
C VAL A 339 -6.04 10.71 -1.12
N ILE A 340 -7.08 10.57 -0.29
CA ILE A 340 -8.49 10.75 -0.69
C ILE A 340 -8.76 12.06 -1.49
N PRO A 341 -8.32 13.26 -1.07
CA PRO A 341 -8.53 14.49 -1.86
C PRO A 341 -7.80 14.50 -3.20
N LEU A 342 -6.67 13.80 -3.33
CA LEU A 342 -5.94 13.66 -4.60
C LEU A 342 -6.74 12.80 -5.60
N PHE A 343 -7.40 11.73 -5.13
CA PHE A 343 -8.34 10.98 -5.97
C PHE A 343 -9.53 11.84 -6.40
N HIS A 344 -10.13 12.65 -5.51
CA HIS A 344 -11.20 13.57 -5.90
C HIS A 344 -10.78 14.57 -6.98
N LEU A 345 -9.57 15.13 -6.90
CA LEU A 345 -9.02 15.96 -7.97
C LEU A 345 -8.84 15.17 -9.27
N ALA A 346 -8.29 13.95 -9.21
CA ALA A 346 -8.06 13.11 -10.39
C ALA A 346 -9.38 12.70 -11.08
N TYR A 347 -10.43 12.35 -10.33
CA TYR A 347 -11.77 12.10 -10.86
C TYR A 347 -12.31 13.32 -11.62
N ILE A 348 -12.21 14.51 -11.04
CA ILE A 348 -12.66 15.77 -11.67
C ILE A 348 -11.89 16.03 -12.97
N LEU A 349 -10.57 15.82 -12.98
CA LEU A 349 -9.74 16.02 -14.16
C LEU A 349 -10.05 15.01 -15.29
N ILE A 350 -10.25 13.74 -14.97
CA ILE A 350 -10.64 12.70 -15.95
C ILE A 350 -12.02 13.01 -16.55
N ILE A 351 -13.00 13.37 -15.72
CA ILE A 351 -14.35 13.70 -16.16
C ILE A 351 -14.35 14.99 -17.01
N LEU A 352 -13.61 16.01 -16.60
CA LEU A 352 -13.44 17.24 -17.37
C LEU A 352 -12.79 16.95 -18.72
N PHE A 353 -11.73 16.15 -18.77
CA PHE A 353 -11.06 15.74 -20.00
C PHE A 353 -11.99 14.95 -20.93
N ALA A 354 -12.78 14.01 -20.39
CA ALA A 354 -13.77 13.23 -21.13
C ALA A 354 -14.85 14.12 -21.77
N VAL A 355 -15.38 15.06 -20.98
CA VAL A 355 -16.42 16.02 -21.39
C VAL A 355 -15.89 17.03 -22.42
N VAL A 356 -14.69 17.58 -22.21
CA VAL A 356 -14.04 18.53 -23.13
C VAL A 356 -13.67 17.86 -24.45
N SER A 357 -13.09 16.65 -24.41
CA SER A 357 -12.71 15.89 -25.63
C SER A 357 -13.91 15.44 -26.47
N CYS A 358 -15.09 15.27 -25.84
CA CYS A 358 -16.35 15.02 -26.54
C CYS A 358 -17.11 16.28 -26.95
N SER A 359 -16.65 17.46 -26.54
CA SER A 359 -17.19 18.75 -26.96
C SER A 359 -16.74 19.09 -28.38
N ARG A 360 -17.64 19.65 -29.18
CA ARG A 360 -17.34 20.19 -30.50
C ARG A 360 -18.10 21.50 -30.70
N LEU A 361 -17.47 22.44 -31.41
CA LEU A 361 -18.04 23.75 -31.72
C LEU A 361 -19.30 23.66 -32.61
N ASP A 362 -19.45 22.56 -33.35
CA ASP A 362 -20.67 22.19 -34.07
C ASP A 362 -21.82 21.88 -33.08
N CYS A 363 -22.73 22.82 -32.81
CA CYS A 363 -23.84 22.63 -31.86
C CYS A 363 -24.69 21.36 -32.13
N ILE A 364 -24.93 21.02 -33.41
CA ILE A 364 -25.68 19.83 -33.85
C ILE A 364 -24.88 18.53 -33.66
N ARG A 365 -23.55 18.62 -33.54
CA ARG A 365 -22.61 17.48 -33.51
C ARG A 365 -21.96 17.28 -32.14
N ASN A 366 -22.24 18.17 -31.19
CA ASN A 366 -21.78 18.11 -29.82
C ASN A 366 -22.29 16.83 -29.13
N LYS A 367 -21.39 16.07 -28.50
CA LYS A 367 -21.70 14.82 -27.80
C LYS A 367 -21.43 14.89 -26.29
N MET A 368 -21.30 16.10 -25.74
CA MET A 368 -21.10 16.36 -24.31
C MET A 368 -22.05 15.56 -23.41
N CYS A 369 -23.35 15.54 -23.72
CA CYS A 369 -24.35 14.77 -22.96
C CYS A 369 -24.08 13.25 -22.99
N VAL A 370 -23.61 12.71 -24.12
CA VAL A 370 -23.27 11.28 -24.26
C VAL A 370 -22.06 10.94 -23.38
N ALA A 371 -21.06 11.84 -23.30
CA ALA A 371 -19.92 11.66 -22.41
C ALA A 371 -20.32 11.69 -20.92
N VAL A 372 -21.20 12.61 -20.53
CA VAL A 372 -21.73 12.68 -19.15
C VAL A 372 -22.52 11.41 -18.79
N PHE A 373 -23.38 10.91 -19.69
CA PHE A 373 -24.09 9.64 -19.46
C PHE A 373 -23.16 8.41 -19.47
N GLY A 374 -22.08 8.42 -20.25
CA GLY A 374 -21.04 7.38 -20.21
C GLY A 374 -20.35 7.32 -18.85
N VAL A 375 -19.83 8.46 -18.36
CA VAL A 375 -19.25 8.59 -17.01
C VAL A 375 -20.24 8.12 -15.93
N PHE A 376 -21.52 8.50 -16.04
CA PHE A 376 -22.55 8.06 -15.10
C PHE A 376 -22.78 6.53 -15.15
N SER A 377 -22.73 5.93 -16.34
CA SER A 377 -22.82 4.46 -16.50
C SER A 377 -21.64 3.73 -15.84
N VAL A 378 -20.42 4.30 -15.88
CA VAL A 378 -19.26 3.71 -15.19
C VAL A 378 -19.42 3.83 -13.66
N ALA A 379 -19.90 4.97 -13.16
CA ALA A 379 -20.22 5.13 -11.74
C ALA A 379 -21.31 4.15 -11.27
N MET A 380 -22.34 3.91 -12.09
CA MET A 380 -23.36 2.87 -11.85
C MET A 380 -22.74 1.47 -11.80
N SER A 381 -21.83 1.15 -12.72
CA SER A 381 -21.11 -0.14 -12.74
C SER A 381 -20.31 -0.37 -11.45
N VAL A 382 -19.58 0.64 -10.98
CA VAL A 382 -18.87 0.63 -9.68
C VAL A 382 -19.82 0.33 -8.53
N VAL A 383 -20.91 1.10 -8.38
CA VAL A 383 -21.89 0.91 -7.30
C VAL A 383 -22.54 -0.48 -7.37
N SER A 384 -22.86 -0.96 -8.57
CA SER A 384 -23.47 -2.27 -8.80
C SER A 384 -22.51 -3.42 -8.45
N GLY A 385 -21.23 -3.31 -8.81
CA GLY A 385 -20.22 -4.33 -8.54
C GLY A 385 -19.87 -4.44 -7.05
N PHE A 386 -19.61 -3.30 -6.40
CA PHE A 386 -19.33 -3.27 -4.96
C PHE A 386 -20.54 -3.69 -4.12
N GLY A 387 -21.74 -3.22 -4.49
CA GLY A 387 -22.98 -3.62 -3.84
C GLY A 387 -23.26 -5.12 -3.94
N LEU A 388 -23.00 -5.74 -5.11
CA LEU A 388 -23.12 -7.18 -5.28
C LEU A 388 -22.11 -7.97 -4.42
N MET A 389 -20.84 -7.55 -4.36
CA MET A 389 -19.83 -8.23 -3.55
C MET A 389 -20.15 -8.16 -2.05
N LEU A 390 -20.66 -7.03 -1.56
CA LEU A 390 -21.13 -6.89 -0.18
C LEU A 390 -22.38 -7.74 0.11
N HIS A 391 -23.34 -7.84 -0.83
CA HIS A 391 -24.47 -8.78 -0.74
C HIS A 391 -24.03 -10.26 -0.69
N LEU A 392 -22.90 -10.59 -1.31
CA LEU A 392 -22.27 -11.92 -1.24
C LEU A 392 -21.43 -12.14 0.03
N GLY A 393 -21.35 -11.16 0.94
CA GLY A 393 -20.58 -11.24 2.18
C GLY A 393 -19.06 -11.13 1.99
N VAL A 394 -18.59 -10.62 0.86
CA VAL A 394 -17.15 -10.38 0.63
C VAL A 394 -16.73 -9.15 1.46
N PRO A 395 -15.71 -9.25 2.34
CA PRO A 395 -15.28 -8.13 3.17
C PRO A 395 -14.67 -7.01 2.31
N PHE A 396 -15.05 -5.77 2.63
CA PHE A 396 -14.44 -4.58 2.03
C PHE A 396 -13.18 -4.19 2.82
N VAL A 397 -12.14 -3.73 2.11
CA VAL A 397 -10.87 -3.28 2.70
C VAL A 397 -10.40 -1.99 2.02
N ILE A 398 -9.74 -1.10 2.77
CA ILE A 398 -9.37 0.26 2.33
C ILE A 398 -8.55 0.29 1.03
N ILE A 399 -7.73 -0.73 0.78
CA ILE A 399 -6.90 -0.86 -0.44
C ILE A 399 -7.79 -0.90 -1.70
N VAL A 400 -8.95 -1.55 -1.61
CA VAL A 400 -9.91 -1.71 -2.72
C VAL A 400 -10.78 -0.45 -2.89
N ALA A 401 -10.82 0.46 -1.92
CA ALA A 401 -11.44 1.78 -2.08
C ALA A 401 -10.75 2.65 -3.16
N ASN A 402 -9.53 2.27 -3.58
CA ASN A 402 -8.81 2.88 -4.70
C ASN A 402 -9.24 2.32 -6.08
N SER A 403 -9.88 1.15 -6.14
CA SER A 403 -10.26 0.51 -7.41
C SER A 403 -11.25 1.30 -8.28
N PRO A 404 -12.20 2.10 -7.75
CA PRO A 404 -13.06 2.96 -8.57
C PRO A 404 -12.30 3.96 -9.47
N PHE A 405 -11.08 4.36 -9.09
CA PHE A 405 -10.21 5.20 -9.93
C PHE A 405 -9.74 4.45 -11.18
N LEU A 406 -9.29 3.20 -11.01
CA LEU A 406 -8.86 2.34 -12.10
C LEU A 406 -10.05 1.95 -13.01
N ILE A 407 -11.21 1.67 -12.42
CA ILE A 407 -12.45 1.34 -13.15
C ILE A 407 -12.94 2.55 -13.98
N LEU A 408 -12.85 3.78 -13.45
CA LEU A 408 -13.19 4.97 -14.23
C LEU A 408 -12.25 5.16 -15.43
N GLY A 409 -10.94 4.91 -15.24
CA GLY A 409 -9.96 4.99 -16.32
C GLY A 409 -10.30 4.09 -17.51
N VAL A 410 -10.62 2.82 -17.24
CA VAL A 410 -10.99 1.84 -18.28
C VAL A 410 -12.32 2.23 -18.94
N GLY A 411 -13.40 2.39 -18.15
CA GLY A 411 -14.74 2.63 -18.72
C GLY A 411 -14.90 3.98 -19.45
N VAL A 412 -14.00 4.94 -19.24
CA VAL A 412 -13.92 6.17 -20.05
C VAL A 412 -13.29 5.93 -21.42
N ASP A 413 -12.35 4.98 -21.55
CA ASP A 413 -11.77 4.60 -22.85
C ASP A 413 -12.78 3.83 -23.71
N ASP A 414 -13.49 2.85 -23.14
CA ASP A 414 -14.55 2.12 -23.86
C ASP A 414 -15.66 3.06 -24.34
N MET A 415 -16.03 4.04 -23.51
CA MET A 415 -16.93 5.13 -23.89
C MET A 415 -16.38 5.95 -25.08
N PHE A 416 -15.09 6.28 -25.11
CA PHE A 416 -14.47 6.95 -26.25
C PHE A 416 -14.46 6.07 -27.52
N ILE A 417 -14.15 4.77 -27.40
CA ILE A 417 -14.19 3.80 -28.50
C ILE A 417 -15.60 3.72 -29.10
N MET A 418 -16.62 3.59 -28.25
CA MET A 418 -18.04 3.56 -28.65
C MET A 418 -18.48 4.88 -29.32
N ILE A 419 -18.10 6.02 -28.74
CA ILE A 419 -18.37 7.35 -29.33
C ILE A 419 -17.67 7.52 -30.69
N SER A 420 -16.44 6.99 -30.85
CA SER A 420 -15.66 7.00 -32.10
C SER A 420 -16.31 6.12 -33.17
N ALA A 421 -16.79 4.92 -32.82
CA ALA A 421 -17.56 4.07 -33.73
C ALA A 421 -18.86 4.76 -34.17
N TRP A 422 -19.62 5.33 -33.22
CA TRP A 422 -20.85 6.09 -33.49
C TRP A 422 -20.60 7.38 -34.30
N GLN A 423 -19.41 7.97 -34.27
CA GLN A 423 -19.00 9.08 -35.15
C GLN A 423 -18.72 8.65 -36.60
N LYS A 424 -18.42 7.37 -36.86
CA LYS A 424 -18.10 6.82 -38.19
C LYS A 424 -19.34 6.27 -38.94
N THR A 425 -20.54 6.36 -38.37
CA THR A 425 -21.81 5.97 -39.02
C THR A 425 -22.37 7.08 -39.90
N SER A 426 -23.13 6.74 -40.96
CA SER A 426 -23.80 7.76 -41.78
C SER A 426 -24.85 8.50 -40.96
N LEU A 427 -25.00 9.80 -41.21
CA LEU A 427 -26.10 10.59 -40.64
C LEU A 427 -27.46 10.33 -41.33
N SER A 428 -27.47 9.63 -42.48
CA SER A 428 -28.69 9.27 -43.22
C SER A 428 -29.34 7.96 -42.77
N GLU A 429 -28.66 7.16 -41.96
CA GLU A 429 -29.16 5.88 -41.43
C GLU A 429 -30.07 6.11 -40.21
N SER A 430 -31.06 5.23 -39.98
CA SER A 430 -31.90 5.34 -38.78
C SER A 430 -31.09 5.06 -37.51
N ILE A 431 -31.54 5.59 -36.36
CA ILE A 431 -30.87 5.38 -35.06
C ILE A 431 -30.60 3.88 -34.79
N ARG A 432 -31.56 3.02 -35.17
CA ARG A 432 -31.46 1.56 -35.10
C ARG A 432 -30.34 1.00 -35.95
N GLU A 433 -30.24 1.38 -37.23
CA GLU A 433 -29.17 0.93 -38.13
C GLU A 433 -27.80 1.45 -37.68
N ARG A 434 -27.72 2.71 -37.25
CA ARG A 434 -26.48 3.31 -36.77
C ARG A 434 -25.96 2.63 -35.50
N LEU A 435 -26.86 2.26 -34.57
CA LEU A 435 -26.44 1.64 -33.31
C LEU A 435 -26.00 0.19 -33.56
N SER A 436 -26.77 -0.54 -34.37
CA SER A 436 -26.43 -1.84 -34.97
C SER A 436 -25.05 -1.83 -35.66
N ASN A 437 -24.76 -0.83 -36.50
CA ASN A 437 -23.49 -0.67 -37.22
C ASN A 437 -22.32 -0.17 -36.37
N SER A 438 -22.59 0.41 -35.19
CA SER A 438 -21.57 0.81 -34.22
C SER A 438 -21.20 -0.37 -33.31
N TYR A 439 -22.21 -1.05 -32.76
CA TYR A 439 -22.08 -2.19 -31.87
C TYR A 439 -21.35 -3.35 -32.54
N SER A 440 -21.64 -3.63 -33.83
CA SER A 440 -20.98 -4.70 -34.60
C SER A 440 -19.48 -4.51 -34.82
N LYS A 441 -18.93 -3.33 -34.49
CA LYS A 441 -17.51 -2.94 -34.61
C LYS A 441 -16.85 -2.60 -33.27
N ALA A 442 -17.57 -1.90 -32.38
CA ALA A 442 -17.06 -1.50 -31.07
C ALA A 442 -17.01 -2.68 -30.09
N LEU A 443 -18.14 -3.39 -29.89
CA LEU A 443 -18.24 -4.48 -28.90
C LEU A 443 -17.31 -5.66 -29.21
N LEU A 444 -16.86 -5.84 -30.46
CA LEU A 444 -15.81 -6.82 -30.78
C LEU A 444 -14.46 -6.45 -30.17
N LEU A 445 -14.09 -5.17 -30.18
CA LEU A 445 -12.81 -4.67 -29.68
C LEU A 445 -12.85 -4.55 -28.15
N GLU A 446 -13.95 -3.99 -27.63
CA GLU A 446 -14.30 -3.87 -26.20
C GLU A 446 -14.27 -5.25 -25.51
N GLN A 447 -15.00 -6.24 -26.04
CA GLN A 447 -15.00 -7.61 -25.51
C GLN A 447 -13.61 -8.27 -25.52
N ILE A 448 -12.75 -7.97 -26.50
CA ILE A 448 -11.37 -8.48 -26.54
C ILE A 448 -10.52 -7.78 -25.47
N ASN A 449 -10.63 -6.46 -25.35
CA ASN A 449 -9.91 -5.64 -24.37
C ASN A 449 -10.26 -6.04 -22.93
N ASP A 450 -11.55 -6.21 -22.63
CA ASP A 450 -12.07 -6.71 -21.36
C ASP A 450 -11.58 -8.14 -21.06
N SER A 451 -11.64 -9.03 -22.05
CA SER A 451 -11.19 -10.42 -21.86
C SER A 451 -9.69 -10.48 -21.57
N ILE A 452 -8.88 -9.66 -22.24
CA ILE A 452 -7.43 -9.54 -21.96
C ILE A 452 -7.20 -8.95 -20.56
N THR A 453 -7.95 -7.90 -20.19
CA THR A 453 -7.85 -7.25 -18.87
C THR A 453 -8.26 -8.18 -17.72
N ALA A 454 -9.25 -9.04 -17.94
CA ALA A 454 -9.68 -10.06 -16.99
C ALA A 454 -8.72 -11.26 -16.93
N LEU A 455 -8.12 -11.67 -18.05
CA LEU A 455 -7.15 -12.77 -18.10
C LEU A 455 -5.78 -12.37 -17.54
N GLY A 456 -5.29 -11.16 -17.82
CA GLY A 456 -4.01 -10.67 -17.30
C GLY A 456 -3.96 -10.69 -15.76
N LYS A 457 -5.05 -10.27 -15.11
CA LYS A 457 -5.20 -10.33 -13.64
C LYS A 457 -5.21 -11.76 -13.05
N ASN A 458 -5.41 -12.78 -13.88
CA ASN A 458 -5.33 -14.20 -13.49
C ASN A 458 -3.97 -14.84 -13.87
N LEU A 459 -3.02 -14.06 -14.39
CA LEU A 459 -1.65 -14.50 -14.72
C LEU A 459 -0.59 -13.86 -13.79
N GLU A 460 -1.02 -12.99 -12.87
CA GLU A 460 -0.19 -12.35 -11.83
C GLU A 460 -0.52 -12.88 -10.41
N MET A 461 -1.24 -14.01 -10.31
CA MET A 461 -1.54 -14.78 -9.09
C MET A 461 -1.06 -16.22 -9.22
#